data_AF-A0A941YHA4-F1
#
_entry.id   AF-A0A941YHA4-F1
#
_cell.length_a   1.000
_cell.length_b   1.000
_cell.length_c   1.000
_cell.angle_alpha   90.00
_cell.angle_beta   90.00
_cell.angle_gamma   90.00
#
_symmetry.space_group_name_H-M   'P 1'
#
loop_
_entity.id
_entity.type
_entity.pdbx_description
1 polymer ?
#
loop_
_entity_poly.entity_id
_entity_poly.type
_entity_poly.pdbx_seq_one_letter_code
_entity_poly.pdbx_strand_id
1 'polypeptide(L)'
;MNASIATVFDEREARSATTTQEAQKAMIAFIKEGLDPHSRHSIAERSKGYDLYLPWLMEIIEYVAPLEGKDPLPIPKLHRLYMDAAWDMVMQGLLRPGPKSMAGGADPNAYGRAYSLRDDVEI
;
A
#
# COMPACT_ATOMS: atom_id res chain seq x y z
N MET A 1 -5.95 16.60 25.54
CA MET A 1 -5.21 17.23 24.41
C MET A 1 -5.16 16.19 23.30
N ASN A 2 -5.95 16.38 22.24
CA ASN A 2 -5.92 15.48 21.08
C ASN A 2 -4.66 15.79 20.28
N ALA A 3 -3.62 14.98 20.44
CA ALA A 3 -2.54 14.97 19.46
C ALA A 3 -3.15 14.49 18.15
N SER A 4 -3.36 15.40 17.19
CA SER A 4 -3.50 14.98 15.79
C SER A 4 -2.18 14.32 15.44
N ILE A 5 -2.17 12.99 15.40
CA ILE A 5 -1.09 12.23 14.79
C ILE A 5 -1.03 12.74 13.35
N ALA A 6 0.07 13.39 12.98
CA ALA A 6 0.24 13.88 11.63
C ALA A 6 0.13 12.68 10.69
N THR A 7 -0.89 12.67 9.84
CA THR A 7 -1.06 11.64 8.81
C THR A 7 0.15 11.69 7.89
N VAL A 8 0.86 10.57 7.80
CA VAL A 8 2.03 10.41 6.94
C VAL A 8 1.57 10.12 5.50
N PHE A 9 0.40 9.51 5.33
CA PHE A 9 -0.17 9.15 4.05
C PHE A 9 -1.21 10.16 3.55
N ASP A 10 -0.97 10.71 2.36
CA ASP A 10 -1.90 11.59 1.64
C ASP A 10 -2.54 10.84 0.47
N GLU A 11 -3.84 10.57 0.60
CA GLU A 11 -4.64 9.85 -0.39
C GLU A 11 -4.77 10.61 -1.72
N ARG A 12 -4.79 11.95 -1.69
CA ARG A 12 -4.95 12.79 -2.89
C ARG A 12 -3.65 12.81 -3.70
N GLU A 13 -2.51 12.89 -3.03
CA GLU A 13 -1.20 12.72 -3.67
C GLU A 13 -1.08 11.31 -4.26
N ALA A 14 -1.46 10.27 -3.52
CA ALA A 14 -1.44 8.89 -3.98
C ALA A 14 -2.34 8.67 -5.21
N ARG A 15 -3.53 9.27 -5.23
CA ARG A 15 -4.46 9.26 -6.38
C ARG A 15 -3.90 9.94 -7.63
N SER A 16 -3.03 10.93 -7.42
CA SER A 16 -2.45 11.78 -8.46
C SER A 16 -1.07 11.30 -8.93
N ALA A 17 -0.62 10.12 -8.49
CA ALA A 17 0.65 9.54 -8.90
C ALA A 17 0.67 9.21 -10.40
N THR A 18 1.79 9.53 -11.05
CA THR A 18 2.01 9.30 -12.48
C THR A 18 3.28 8.48 -12.77
N THR A 19 4.15 8.33 -11.78
CA THR A 19 5.43 7.61 -11.88
C THR A 19 5.52 6.49 -10.85
N THR A 20 6.36 5.48 -11.11
CA THR A 20 6.55 4.37 -10.18
C THR A 20 7.18 4.85 -8.87
N GLN A 21 8.05 5.85 -8.92
CA GLN A 21 8.67 6.45 -7.73
C GLN A 21 7.65 7.16 -6.84
N GLU A 22 6.70 7.91 -7.42
CA GLU A 22 5.60 8.53 -6.66
C GLU A 22 4.70 7.47 -6.02
N ALA A 23 4.36 6.41 -6.76
CA ALA A 23 3.58 5.30 -6.24
C ALA A 23 4.30 4.57 -5.09
N GLN A 24 5.60 4.30 -5.21
CA GLN A 24 6.41 3.72 -4.13
C GLN A 24 6.42 4.59 -2.88
N LYS A 25 6.60 5.91 -3.04
CA LYS A 25 6.54 6.86 -1.91
C LYS A 25 5.19 6.81 -1.21
N ALA A 26 4.09 6.79 -1.97
CA ALA A 26 2.74 6.67 -1.43
C ALA A 26 2.54 5.33 -0.69
N MET A 27 3.03 4.22 -1.24
CA MET A 27 2.97 2.90 -0.60
C MET A 27 3.75 2.85 0.72
N ILE A 28 4.97 3.41 0.74
CA ILE A 28 5.78 3.50 1.96
C ILE A 28 5.06 4.32 3.03
N ALA A 29 4.51 5.48 2.66
CA ALA A 29 3.76 6.33 3.57
C ALA A 29 2.52 5.61 4.14
N PHE A 30 1.77 4.91 3.27
CA PHE A 30 0.60 4.11 3.67
C PHE A 30 0.98 2.99 4.64
N ILE A 31 2.04 2.25 4.34
CA ILE A 31 2.54 1.18 5.20
C ILE A 31 2.97 1.72 6.56
N LYS A 32 3.78 2.79 6.59
CA LYS A 32 4.23 3.42 7.85
C LYS A 32 3.06 3.90 8.69
N GLU A 33 2.10 4.59 8.06
CA GLU A 33 0.89 5.04 8.74
C GLU A 33 0.06 3.85 9.25
N GLY A 34 -0.04 2.76 8.49
CA GLY A 34 -0.79 1.57 8.88
C GLY A 34 -0.12 0.71 9.96
N LEU A 35 1.17 0.89 10.22
CA LEU A 35 1.87 0.26 11.36
C LEU A 35 1.53 0.93 12.70
N ASP A 36 1.00 2.15 12.69
CA ASP A 36 0.49 2.82 13.88
C ASP A 36 -0.90 2.25 14.24
N PRO A 37 -1.08 1.61 15.42
CA PRO A 37 -2.37 1.06 15.83
C PRO A 37 -3.46 2.11 16.02
N HIS A 38 -3.10 3.39 16.16
CA HIS A 38 -4.04 4.51 16.31
C HIS A 38 -4.36 5.22 15.00
N SER A 39 -3.76 4.79 13.88
CA SER A 39 -4.05 5.35 12.56
C SER A 39 -5.43 4.94 12.06
N ARG A 40 -6.09 5.85 11.33
CA ARG A 40 -7.33 5.56 10.58
C ARG A 40 -7.16 4.43 9.55
N HIS A 41 -5.92 4.24 9.09
CA HIS A 41 -5.52 3.21 8.12
C HIS A 41 -4.70 2.11 8.80
N SER A 42 -4.91 1.86 10.09
CA SER A 42 -4.25 0.80 10.85
C SER A 42 -4.41 -0.57 10.18
N ILE A 43 -3.30 -1.15 9.73
CA ILE A 43 -3.21 -2.51 9.19
C ILE A 43 -3.30 -3.54 10.34
N ALA A 44 -2.89 -3.14 11.56
CA ALA A 44 -2.84 -4.00 12.74
C ALA A 44 -4.21 -4.55 13.17
N GLU A 45 -5.30 -3.77 13.00
CA GLU A 45 -6.65 -4.21 13.35
C GLU A 45 -7.27 -5.15 12.31
N ARG A 46 -6.84 -5.06 11.04
CA ARG A 46 -7.50 -5.77 9.92
C ARG A 46 -6.76 -6.99 9.42
N SER A 47 -5.47 -7.17 9.74
CA SER A 47 -4.82 -8.45 9.46
C SER A 47 -3.56 -8.65 10.30
N LYS A 48 -3.54 -9.73 11.10
CA LYS A 48 -2.32 -10.22 11.77
C LYS A 48 -1.44 -11.09 10.85
N GLY A 49 -1.66 -11.08 9.53
CA GLY A 49 -0.96 -12.00 8.63
C GLY A 49 -1.19 -11.88 7.12
N TYR A 50 -1.90 -10.85 6.63
CA TYR A 50 -2.25 -10.68 5.22
C TYR A 50 -1.95 -9.25 4.70
N ASP A 51 -0.78 -9.07 4.10
CA ASP A 51 -0.44 -8.75 2.69
C ASP A 51 -1.47 -8.11 1.71
N LEU A 52 -2.63 -7.64 2.17
CA LEU A 52 -3.64 -6.98 1.33
C LEU A 52 -3.48 -5.45 1.28
N TYR A 53 -2.31 -4.93 1.63
CA TYR A 53 -2.12 -3.47 1.69
C TYR A 53 -2.30 -2.82 0.31
N LEU A 54 -1.91 -3.49 -0.79
CA LEU A 54 -2.03 -2.91 -2.13
C LEU A 54 -3.49 -2.84 -2.60
N PRO A 55 -4.30 -3.92 -2.55
CA PRO A 55 -5.74 -3.81 -2.78
C PRO A 55 -6.41 -2.75 -1.91
N TRP A 56 -6.05 -2.67 -0.62
CA TRP A 56 -6.65 -1.70 0.28
C TRP A 56 -6.25 -0.25 -0.05
N LEU A 57 -4.98 -0.01 -0.35
CA LEU A 57 -4.50 1.28 -0.84
C LEU A 57 -5.28 1.70 -2.09
N MET A 58 -5.53 0.77 -3.02
CA MET A 58 -6.31 1.04 -4.22
C MET A 58 -7.76 1.39 -3.91
N GLU A 59 -8.42 0.66 -3.01
CA GLU A 59 -9.78 0.99 -2.56
C GLU A 59 -9.84 2.40 -1.99
N ILE A 60 -8.89 2.81 -1.15
CA ILE A 60 -8.86 4.15 -0.56
C ILE A 60 -8.74 5.21 -1.66
N ILE A 61 -7.75 5.08 -2.56
CA ILE A 61 -7.49 6.14 -3.54
C ILE A 61 -8.58 6.22 -4.61
N GLU A 62 -9.27 5.13 -4.95
CA GLU A 62 -10.34 5.13 -5.96
C GLU A 62 -11.49 6.08 -5.65
N TYR A 63 -11.79 6.30 -4.37
CA TYR A 63 -12.86 7.19 -3.93
C TYR A 63 -12.42 8.64 -3.68
N VAL A 64 -11.16 8.96 -3.94
CA VAL A 64 -10.57 10.26 -3.61
C VAL A 64 -10.45 11.13 -4.85
N ALA A 65 -10.82 12.41 -4.70
CA ALA A 65 -10.62 13.41 -5.73
C ALA A 65 -9.12 13.70 -5.91
N PRO A 66 -8.64 13.89 -7.15
CA PRO A 66 -7.24 14.26 -7.40
C PRO A 66 -6.92 15.66 -6.85
N LEU A 67 -5.63 15.99 -6.80
CA LEU A 67 -5.19 17.34 -6.50
C LEU A 67 -5.49 18.29 -7.66
N GLU A 68 -5.78 19.55 -7.34
CA GLU A 68 -6.00 20.59 -8.34
C GLU A 68 -4.76 20.74 -9.22
N GLY A 69 -4.97 20.73 -10.54
CA GLY A 69 -3.90 20.84 -11.53
C GLY A 69 -3.08 19.57 -11.78
N LYS A 70 -3.39 18.44 -11.11
CA LYS A 70 -2.85 17.12 -11.46
C LYS A 70 -3.94 16.28 -12.12
N ASP A 71 -3.74 15.92 -13.38
CA ASP A 71 -4.64 15.01 -14.07
C ASP A 71 -4.36 13.56 -13.65
N PRO A 72 -5.29 12.91 -12.93
CA PRO A 72 -5.09 11.54 -12.51
C PRO A 72 -5.03 10.57 -13.70
N LEU A 73 -4.21 9.52 -13.56
CA LEU A 73 -4.33 8.36 -14.43
C LEU A 73 -5.75 7.73 -14.29
N PRO A 74 -6.31 7.17 -15.39
CA PRO A 74 -7.47 6.29 -15.33
C PRO A 74 -7.23 5.13 -14.35
N ILE A 75 -8.27 4.71 -13.62
CA ILE A 75 -8.16 3.69 -12.57
C ILE A 75 -7.41 2.42 -13.02
N PRO A 76 -7.69 1.81 -14.20
CA PRO A 76 -6.94 0.63 -14.63
C PRO A 76 -5.43 0.88 -14.84
N LYS A 77 -5.05 2.09 -15.29
CA LYS A 77 -3.65 2.49 -15.45
C LYS A 77 -3.00 2.75 -14.09
N LEU A 78 -3.74 3.34 -13.15
CA LEU A 78 -3.29 3.56 -11.78
C LEU A 78 -3.04 2.21 -11.07
N HIS A 79 -3.96 1.25 -11.20
CA HIS A 79 -3.77 -0.13 -10.73
C HIS A 79 -2.46 -0.73 -11.24
N ARG A 80 -2.21 -0.61 -12.54
CA ARG A 80 -0.97 -1.10 -13.15
C ARG A 80 0.26 -0.40 -12.58
N LEU A 81 0.22 0.92 -12.44
CA LEU A 81 1.31 1.70 -11.86
C LEU A 81 1.69 1.21 -10.47
N TYR A 82 0.70 0.99 -9.60
CA TYR A 82 0.90 0.53 -8.23
C TYR A 82 1.36 -0.94 -8.16
N MET A 83 0.92 -1.79 -9.11
CA MET A 83 1.45 -3.16 -9.24
C MET A 83 2.91 -3.16 -9.70
N ASP A 84 3.27 -2.35 -10.68
CA ASP A 84 4.65 -2.22 -11.17
C ASP A 84 5.56 -1.67 -10.05
N ALA A 85 5.10 -0.65 -9.31
CA ALA A 85 5.79 -0.11 -8.14
C ALA A 85 6.01 -1.16 -7.03
N ALA A 86 5.01 -1.98 -6.74
CA ALA A 86 5.12 -3.07 -5.78
C ALA A 86 6.11 -4.14 -6.22
N TRP A 87 6.13 -4.48 -7.51
CA TRP A 87 7.11 -5.41 -8.07
C TRP A 87 8.53 -4.88 -7.98
N ASP A 88 8.74 -3.59 -8.28
CA ASP A 88 10.05 -2.95 -8.13
C ASP A 88 10.53 -2.99 -6.67
N MET A 89 9.64 -2.75 -5.71
CA MET A 89 9.95 -2.85 -4.28
C MET A 89 10.24 -4.30 -3.85
N VAL A 90 9.59 -5.29 -4.47
CA VAL A 90 9.96 -6.72 -4.31
C VAL A 90 11.38 -6.97 -4.80
N MET A 91 11.72 -6.48 -5.99
CA MET A 91 13.07 -6.64 -6.58
C MET A 91 14.16 -5.97 -5.76
N GLN A 92 13.84 -4.85 -5.09
CA GLN A 92 14.73 -4.18 -4.14
C GLN A 92 14.84 -4.90 -2.79
N GLY A 93 14.05 -5.94 -2.55
CA GLY A 93 14.01 -6.66 -1.29
C GLY A 93 13.29 -5.92 -0.16
N LEU A 94 12.50 -4.89 -0.46
CA LEU A 94 11.67 -4.18 0.52
C LEU A 94 10.36 -4.90 0.79
N LEU A 95 9.82 -5.54 -0.25
CA LEU A 95 8.63 -6.38 -0.19
C LEU A 95 8.99 -7.82 -0.56
N ARG A 96 8.09 -8.75 -0.24
CA ARG A 96 8.09 -10.09 -0.83
C ARG A 96 6.74 -10.39 -1.50
N PRO A 97 6.74 -11.18 -2.57
CA PRO A 97 5.51 -11.61 -3.23
C PRO A 97 4.87 -12.75 -2.43
N GLY A 98 3.56 -12.68 -2.24
CA GLY A 98 2.76 -13.71 -1.59
C GLY A 98 2.81 -13.68 -0.05
N PRO A 99 1.85 -14.38 0.60
CA PRO A 99 1.70 -14.40 2.06
C PRO A 99 2.98 -14.81 2.80
N LYS A 100 3.19 -14.22 3.98
CA LYS A 100 4.04 -14.83 5.04
C LYS A 100 3.57 -16.26 5.18
N SER A 101 4.42 -17.25 4.92
CA SER A 101 4.06 -18.66 5.07
C SER A 101 3.45 -18.87 6.45
N MET A 102 2.12 -18.96 6.52
CA MET A 102 1.41 -19.46 7.67
C MET A 102 1.43 -20.97 7.50
N ALA A 103 2.05 -21.67 8.44
CA ALA A 103 1.89 -23.09 8.55
C ALA A 103 0.39 -23.44 8.46
N GLY A 104 -0.02 -24.07 7.37
CA GLY A 104 -1.39 -24.53 7.13
C GLY A 104 -2.24 -23.62 6.23
N GLY A 105 -2.23 -23.91 4.93
CA GLY A 105 -3.30 -23.56 4.01
C GLY A 105 -3.18 -22.21 3.32
N ALA A 106 -2.34 -22.12 2.29
CA ALA A 106 -2.46 -21.05 1.31
C ALA A 106 -3.72 -21.31 0.44
N ASP A 107 -4.64 -20.35 0.38
CA ASP A 107 -5.67 -20.34 -0.66
C ASP A 107 -4.97 -20.23 -2.03
N PRO A 108 -5.10 -21.23 -2.93
CA PRO A 108 -4.47 -21.20 -4.25
C PRO A 108 -4.86 -19.98 -5.10
N ASN A 109 -5.98 -19.32 -4.76
CA ASN A 109 -6.49 -18.15 -5.48
C ASN A 109 -5.92 -16.81 -4.97
N ALA A 110 -5.08 -16.81 -3.92
CA ALA A 110 -4.46 -15.59 -3.38
C ALA A 110 -3.19 -15.14 -4.14
N TYR A 111 -2.77 -15.88 -5.16
CA TYR A 111 -1.59 -15.57 -5.97
C TYR A 111 -1.79 -14.26 -6.77
N GLY A 112 -0.86 -13.31 -6.61
CA GLY A 112 -0.72 -12.14 -7.50
C GLY A 112 -1.27 -10.82 -6.98
N ARG A 113 -1.86 -10.76 -5.77
CA ARG A 113 -2.32 -9.50 -5.14
C ARG A 113 -1.83 -9.27 -3.72
N ALA A 114 -1.08 -10.23 -3.18
CA ALA A 114 -0.55 -10.20 -1.84
C ALA A 114 0.93 -9.83 -1.87
N TYR A 115 1.31 -8.74 -1.20
CA TYR A 115 2.70 -8.33 -0.99
C TYR A 115 2.93 -8.14 0.51
N SER A 116 3.96 -8.75 1.07
CA SER A 116 4.34 -8.54 2.48
C SER A 116 5.58 -7.67 2.61
N LEU A 117 5.69 -6.96 3.73
CA LEU A 117 6.99 -6.53 4.24
C LEU A 117 7.80 -7.74 4.69
N ARG A 118 9.10 -7.73 4.38
CA ARG A 118 10.03 -8.64 5.03
C ARG A 118 10.31 -8.16 6.46
N ASP A 119 10.49 -9.09 7.37
CA ASP A 119 10.70 -8.81 8.80
C ASP A 119 11.98 -8.03 9.10
N ASP A 120 12.91 -7.99 8.14
CA ASP A 120 14.25 -7.40 8.23
C ASP A 120 14.34 -5.98 7.62
N VAL A 121 13.23 -5.38 7.20
CA VAL A 121 13.22 -4.06 6.54
C VAL A 121 12.78 -2.97 7.53
N GLU A 122 13.71 -2.07 7.86
CA GLU A 122 13.39 -0.78 8.48
C GLU A 122 12.97 0.20 7.37
N ILE A 123 11.77 0.77 7.47
CA ILE A 123 11.22 1.72 6.49
C ILE A 123 11.28 3.13 7.05
#